data_AF-A0A7M7J2Z8-F1
#
_entry.id   AF-A0A7M7J2Z8-F1
#
_cell.length_a   1.000
_cell.length_b   1.000
_cell.length_c   1.000
_cell.angle_alpha   90.00
_cell.angle_beta   90.00
_cell.angle_gamma   90.00
#
_symmetry.space_group_name_H-M   'P 1'
#
loop_
_entity.id
_entity.type
_entity.pdbx_description
1 polymer ?
#
loop_
_entity_poly.entity_id
_entity_poly.type
_entity_poly.pdbx_seq_one_letter_code
_entity_poly.pdbx_strand_id
1 'polypeptide(L)'
;MATLKPYLNAVRQTLNAAMCVENFNSQVVERHNKPEVEVRGNKELLLRPVTVSRNDKERVLIEPSINSIRVSIAVKQADEIEKILCHKFMRFMMMRAESFIILRRKPIEGYDISFLITNFHTEVMFKNKLVDFVIHFMEEIDKEISEMKLALNARARISAEEFLKRF
;
A
#
# COMPACT_ATOMS: atom_id res chain seq x y z
N MET A 1 -15.03 -17.77 9.78
CA MET A 1 -15.76 -16.54 9.39
C MET A 1 -14.83 -15.64 8.59
N ALA A 2 -15.24 -15.20 7.39
CA ALA A 2 -14.41 -14.39 6.51
C ALA A 2 -14.32 -12.93 7.02
N THR A 3 -13.32 -12.64 7.87
CA THR A 3 -13.10 -11.30 8.47
C THR A 3 -12.55 -10.26 7.48
N LEU A 4 -12.25 -10.66 6.24
CA LEU A 4 -11.69 -9.78 5.21
C LEU A 4 -12.67 -8.65 4.82
N LYS A 5 -13.94 -9.00 4.55
CA LYS A 5 -14.92 -8.01 4.08
C LYS A 5 -15.20 -6.89 5.11
N PRO A 6 -15.43 -7.19 6.41
CA PRO A 6 -15.52 -6.14 7.43
C PRO A 6 -14.26 -5.27 7.54
N TYR A 7 -13.09 -5.88 7.45
CA TYR A 7 -11.80 -5.17 7.48
C TYR A 7 -11.66 -4.18 6.31
N LEU A 8 -11.89 -4.63 5.08
CA LEU A 8 -11.82 -3.79 3.89
C LEU A 8 -12.88 -2.68 3.91
N ASN A 9 -14.07 -2.95 4.43
CA ASN A 9 -15.10 -1.93 4.62
C ASN A 9 -14.64 -0.86 5.62
N ALA A 10 -14.02 -1.24 6.73
CA ALA A 10 -13.49 -0.28 7.71
C ALA A 10 -12.37 0.58 7.10
N VAL A 11 -11.45 -0.03 6.35
CA VAL A 11 -10.40 0.70 5.61
C VAL A 11 -11.02 1.66 4.59
N ARG A 12 -12.00 1.21 3.81
CA ARG A 12 -12.71 2.02 2.81
C ARG A 12 -13.37 3.25 3.43
N GLN A 13 -14.10 3.10 4.53
CA GLN A 13 -14.73 4.23 5.21
C GLN A 13 -13.70 5.19 5.79
N THR A 14 -12.61 4.66 6.36
CA THR A 14 -11.52 5.48 6.89
C THR A 14 -10.83 6.28 5.77
N LEU A 15 -10.58 5.67 4.62
CA LEU A 15 -10.00 6.33 3.45
C LEU A 15 -10.95 7.40 2.87
N ASN A 16 -12.25 7.13 2.79
CA ASN A 16 -13.24 8.09 2.32
C ASN A 16 -13.28 9.36 3.18
N ALA A 17 -13.12 9.20 4.50
CA ALA A 17 -13.06 10.30 5.46
C ALA A 17 -11.69 11.00 5.46
N ALA A 18 -10.60 10.25 5.29
CA ALA A 18 -9.25 10.80 5.26
C ALA A 18 -8.97 11.60 3.98
N MET A 19 -9.49 11.16 2.81
CA MET A 19 -9.33 11.79 1.48
C MET A 19 -10.16 13.07 1.30
N CYS A 20 -10.03 13.99 2.25
CA CYS A 20 -10.55 15.36 2.20
C CYS A 20 -9.36 16.33 2.18
N VAL A 21 -8.53 16.21 1.14
CA VAL A 21 -7.31 17.01 0.96
C VAL A 21 -7.57 18.24 0.12
N GLU A 22 -6.85 19.32 0.42
CA GLU A 22 -6.94 20.59 -0.28
C GLU A 22 -5.55 21.07 -0.69
N ASN A 23 -5.48 21.92 -1.71
CA ASN A 23 -4.22 22.54 -2.09
C ASN A 23 -3.74 23.49 -0.98
N PHE A 24 -2.53 23.27 -0.46
CA PHE A 24 -1.98 24.04 0.66
C PHE A 24 -0.52 24.45 0.39
N ASN A 25 -0.25 25.76 0.45
CA ASN A 25 1.10 26.31 0.28
C ASN A 25 1.91 26.16 1.58
N SER A 26 3.20 25.87 1.46
CA SER A 26 4.06 25.72 2.63
C SER A 26 4.17 27.03 3.42
N GLN A 27 3.99 26.95 4.73
CA GLN A 27 4.21 28.07 5.66
C GLN A 27 5.70 28.23 6.06
N VAL A 28 6.55 27.24 5.76
CA VAL A 28 7.96 27.21 6.17
C VAL A 28 8.87 27.69 5.05
N VAL A 29 8.56 27.35 3.80
CA VAL A 29 9.39 27.67 2.64
C VAL A 29 8.56 28.40 1.58
N GLU A 30 8.97 29.61 1.24
CA GLU A 30 8.27 30.46 0.28
C GLU A 30 8.13 29.75 -1.09
N ARG A 31 6.93 29.79 -1.69
CA ARG A 31 6.62 29.22 -3.01
C ARG A 31 6.81 27.70 -3.16
N HIS A 32 6.91 26.97 -2.05
CA HIS A 32 6.91 25.51 -2.07
C HIS A 32 5.52 24.95 -1.76
N ASN A 33 5.18 23.85 -2.42
CA ASN A 33 4.06 22.99 -2.08
C ASN A 33 4.60 21.57 -1.95
N LYS A 34 4.54 21.03 -0.73
CA LYS A 34 5.08 19.72 -0.38
C LYS A 34 4.01 18.93 0.36
N PRO A 35 3.98 17.60 0.22
CA PRO A 35 3.08 16.76 1.00
C PRO A 35 3.41 16.89 2.49
N GLU A 36 2.52 17.52 3.26
CA GLU A 36 2.74 17.80 4.69
C GLU A 36 2.91 16.51 5.52
N VAL A 37 2.28 15.40 5.11
CA VAL A 37 2.47 14.07 5.74
C VAL A 37 3.90 13.53 5.64
N GLU A 38 4.67 13.93 4.61
CA GLU A 38 6.07 13.53 4.45
C GLU A 38 7.02 14.50 5.14
N VAL A 39 6.78 15.81 5.01
CA VAL A 39 7.67 16.84 5.58
C VAL A 39 7.54 16.93 7.10
N ARG A 40 6.30 16.85 7.61
CA ARG A 40 5.97 16.92 9.05
C ARG A 40 6.57 18.15 9.76
N GLY A 41 6.74 19.25 9.02
CA GLY A 41 7.32 20.49 9.54
C GLY A 41 6.36 21.25 10.45
N ASN A 42 5.06 21.11 10.21
CA ASN A 42 4.02 21.74 11.02
C ASN A 42 3.04 20.70 11.58
N LYS A 43 2.89 20.67 12.90
CA LYS A 43 2.01 19.72 13.60
C LYS A 43 0.53 20.02 13.41
N GLU A 44 0.15 21.28 13.17
CA GLU A 44 -1.26 21.68 13.00
C GLU A 44 -1.86 21.15 11.68
N LEU A 45 -0.99 20.88 10.70
CA LEU A 45 -1.38 20.38 9.38
C LEU A 45 -1.49 18.85 9.33
N LEU A 46 -1.04 18.16 10.40
CA LEU A 46 -1.10 16.71 10.53
C LEU A 46 -2.36 16.30 11.28
N LEU A 47 -3.12 15.38 10.69
CA LEU A 47 -4.24 14.75 11.36
C LEU A 47 -3.79 13.50 12.13
N ARG A 48 -4.66 13.03 13.03
CA ARG A 48 -4.35 11.86 13.86
C ARG A 48 -4.17 10.61 12.98
N PRO A 49 -3.01 9.92 13.05
CA PRO A 49 -2.84 8.63 12.39
C PRO A 49 -3.82 7.60 12.92
N VAL A 50 -4.41 6.82 12.02
CA VAL A 50 -5.35 5.74 12.35
C VAL A 50 -4.80 4.42 11.80
N THR A 51 -4.79 3.39 12.64
CA THR A 51 -4.45 2.02 12.22
C THR A 51 -5.70 1.17 12.23
N VAL A 52 -6.00 0.53 11.11
CA VAL A 52 -7.05 -0.48 10.99
C VAL A 52 -6.35 -1.83 10.89
N SER A 53 -6.62 -2.74 11.83
CA SER A 53 -5.96 -4.05 11.88
C SER A 53 -6.99 -5.16 11.75
N ARG A 54 -6.70 -6.14 10.90
CA ARG A 54 -7.49 -7.38 10.81
C ARG A 54 -7.02 -8.41 11.83
N ASN A 55 -5.70 -8.48 12.03
CA ASN A 55 -4.99 -9.30 13.00
C ASN A 55 -3.59 -8.69 13.23
N ASP A 56 -2.72 -9.35 14.00
CA ASP A 56 -1.40 -8.83 14.34
C ASP A 56 -0.46 -8.64 13.13
N LYS A 57 -0.72 -9.36 12.04
CA LYS A 57 0.10 -9.36 10.82
C LYS A 57 -0.47 -8.47 9.71
N GLU A 58 -1.78 -8.38 9.59
CA GLU A 58 -2.49 -7.62 8.55
C GLU A 58 -3.06 -6.33 9.13
N ARG A 59 -2.48 -5.20 8.73
CA ARG A 59 -2.91 -3.87 9.18
C ARG A 59 -2.64 -2.79 8.13
N VAL A 60 -3.43 -1.73 8.14
CA VAL A 60 -3.24 -0.53 7.35
C VAL A 60 -3.08 0.67 8.28
N LEU A 61 -2.01 1.42 8.10
CA LEU A 61 -1.80 2.71 8.73
C LEU A 61 -2.19 3.82 7.74
N ILE A 62 -3.07 4.71 8.17
CA ILE A 62 -3.52 5.87 7.42
C ILE A 62 -3.07 7.11 8.18
N GLU A 63 -2.22 7.91 7.54
CA GLU A 63 -1.69 9.16 8.06
C GLU A 63 -2.21 10.30 7.18
N PRO A 64 -3.27 11.00 7.59
CA PRO A 64 -3.78 12.13 6.84
C PRO A 64 -3.11 13.45 7.24
N SER A 65 -3.08 14.39 6.31
CA SER A 65 -2.70 15.79 6.51
C SER A 65 -3.61 16.68 5.65
N ILE A 66 -3.44 18.00 5.74
CA ILE A 66 -4.26 18.97 5.00
C ILE A 66 -4.21 18.78 3.47
N ASN A 67 -3.05 18.45 2.90
CA ASN A 67 -2.86 18.39 1.44
C ASN A 67 -2.41 17.02 0.91
N SER A 68 -2.25 16.04 1.80
CA SER A 68 -1.73 14.72 1.42
C SER A 68 -2.05 13.65 2.45
N ILE A 69 -2.09 12.39 2.00
CA ILE A 69 -2.35 11.22 2.81
C ILE A 69 -1.34 10.15 2.47
N ARG A 70 -0.83 9.50 3.51
CA ARG A 70 -0.01 8.31 3.37
C ARG A 70 -0.78 7.09 3.85
N VAL A 71 -0.83 6.07 3.01
CA VAL A 71 -1.50 4.79 3.30
C VAL A 71 -0.46 3.69 3.25
N SER A 72 -0.16 3.05 4.38
CA SER A 72 0.85 1.99 4.46
C SER A 72 0.21 0.67 4.83
N ILE A 73 0.55 -0.38 4.09
CA ILE A 73 -0.13 -1.68 4.16
C ILE A 73 0.87 -2.75 4.58
N ALA A 74 0.50 -3.49 5.62
CA ALA A 74 1.16 -4.71 6.04
C ALA A 74 0.34 -5.90 5.52
N VAL A 75 0.99 -6.72 4.70
CA VAL A 75 0.37 -7.79 3.92
C VAL A 75 0.55 -9.11 4.66
N LYS A 76 -0.39 -10.04 4.47
CA LYS A 76 -0.30 -11.36 5.07
C LYS A 76 0.92 -12.12 4.51
N GLN A 77 1.76 -12.63 5.40
CA GLN A 77 2.90 -13.49 5.06
C GLN A 77 2.84 -14.72 5.97
N ALA A 78 2.43 -15.87 5.41
CA ALA A 78 2.23 -17.10 6.19
C ALA A 78 3.54 -17.85 6.45
N ASP A 79 4.52 -17.75 5.55
CA ASP A 79 5.83 -18.41 5.64
C ASP A 79 6.94 -17.58 4.99
N GLU A 80 8.18 -18.08 5.08
CA GLU A 80 9.37 -17.41 4.52
C GLU A 80 9.33 -17.31 2.98
N ILE A 81 8.64 -18.21 2.28
CA ILE A 81 8.49 -18.12 0.83
C ILE A 81 7.59 -16.93 0.49
N GLU A 82 6.41 -16.82 1.14
CA GLU A 82 5.50 -15.70 0.93
C GLU A 82 6.13 -14.36 1.33
N LYS A 83 6.95 -14.32 2.39
CA LYS A 83 7.71 -13.12 2.77
C LYS A 83 8.66 -12.66 1.67
N ILE A 84 9.41 -13.59 1.07
CA ILE A 84 10.33 -13.27 -0.04
C ILE A 84 9.54 -12.84 -1.29
N LEU A 85 8.46 -13.55 -1.62
CA LEU A 85 7.59 -13.22 -2.76
C LEU A 85 6.95 -11.84 -2.60
N CYS A 86 6.35 -11.57 -1.44
CA CYS A 86 5.77 -10.28 -1.08
C CYS A 86 6.82 -9.17 -1.22
N HIS A 87 7.99 -9.31 -0.59
CA HIS A 87 9.05 -8.32 -0.68
C HIS A 87 9.52 -8.05 -2.12
N LYS A 88 9.71 -9.11 -2.93
CA LYS A 88 10.09 -8.95 -4.35
C LYS A 88 8.99 -8.30 -5.17
N PHE A 89 7.72 -8.68 -4.96
CA PHE A 89 6.58 -8.13 -5.67
C PHE A 89 6.35 -6.65 -5.33
N MET A 90 6.42 -6.28 -4.04
CA MET A 90 6.32 -4.87 -3.63
C MET A 90 7.46 -4.05 -4.21
N ARG A 91 8.69 -4.56 -4.16
CA ARG A 91 9.85 -3.89 -4.77
C ARG A 91 9.67 -3.69 -6.27
N PHE A 92 9.13 -4.69 -6.98
CA PHE A 92 8.84 -4.60 -8.41
C PHE A 92 7.82 -3.50 -8.72
N MET A 93 6.78 -3.34 -7.91
CA MET A 93 5.80 -2.26 -8.06
C MET A 93 6.43 -0.90 -7.77
N MET A 94 7.21 -0.78 -6.68
CA MET A 94 7.86 0.48 -6.31
C MET A 94 8.88 0.98 -7.35
N MET A 95 9.53 0.08 -8.08
CA MET A 95 10.39 0.45 -9.22
C MET A 95 9.62 1.12 -10.37
N ARG A 96 8.29 0.98 -10.42
CA ARG A 96 7.39 1.59 -11.42
C ARG A 96 6.56 2.74 -10.86
N ALA A 97 6.95 3.29 -9.71
CA ALA A 97 6.25 4.42 -9.08
C ALA A 97 6.14 5.68 -9.97
N GLU A 98 6.95 5.80 -11.03
CA GLU A 98 6.81 6.90 -12.00
C GLU A 98 5.57 6.74 -12.89
N SER A 99 5.24 5.51 -13.28
CA SER A 99 3.98 5.22 -13.98
C SER A 99 2.81 5.07 -13.02
N PHE A 100 3.08 4.61 -11.78
CA PHE A 100 2.11 4.47 -10.73
C PHE A 100 2.17 5.66 -9.76
N ILE A 101 1.64 6.81 -10.20
CA ILE A 101 1.88 8.15 -9.60
C ILE A 101 1.54 8.28 -8.11
N ILE A 102 0.65 7.43 -7.58
CA ILE A 102 0.28 7.43 -6.16
C ILE A 102 1.18 6.52 -5.31
N LEU A 103 2.15 5.81 -5.90
CA LEU A 103 3.05 4.93 -5.16
C LEU A 103 4.19 5.68 -4.49
N ARG A 104 4.48 5.32 -3.25
CA ARG A 104 5.71 5.76 -2.60
C ARG A 104 6.88 4.85 -3.05
N ARG A 105 8.02 5.45 -3.40
CA ARG A 105 9.23 4.73 -3.86
C ARG A 105 9.83 3.78 -2.82
N LYS A 106 9.53 4.01 -1.54
CA LYS A 106 9.96 3.21 -0.40
C LYS A 106 8.77 3.07 0.56
N PRO A 107 8.52 1.92 1.20
CA PRO A 107 7.47 1.83 2.20
C PRO A 107 7.91 2.54 3.50
N ILE A 108 6.97 2.75 4.42
CA ILE A 108 7.31 3.06 5.81
C ILE A 108 7.92 1.82 6.46
N GLU A 109 8.81 2.02 7.42
CA GLU A 109 9.35 0.95 8.25
C GLU A 109 8.23 0.13 8.93
N GLY A 110 8.33 -1.20 8.87
CA GLY A 110 7.32 -2.10 9.42
C GLY A 110 6.07 -2.30 8.54
N TYR A 111 6.09 -1.82 7.30
CA TYR A 111 5.04 -2.01 6.28
C TYR A 111 5.67 -2.47 4.96
N ASP A 112 4.90 -3.15 4.11
CA ASP A 112 5.39 -3.76 2.87
C ASP A 112 5.31 -2.79 1.69
N ILE A 113 4.28 -1.94 1.66
CA ILE A 113 4.07 -0.94 0.62
C ILE A 113 3.38 0.30 1.19
N SER A 114 3.65 1.46 0.58
CA SER A 114 3.01 2.72 0.94
C SER A 114 2.54 3.47 -0.31
N PHE A 115 1.35 4.06 -0.21
CA PHE A 115 0.82 5.03 -1.17
C PHE A 115 0.94 6.44 -0.60
N LEU A 116 1.23 7.40 -1.48
CA LEU A 116 1.24 8.82 -1.18
C LEU A 116 0.26 9.52 -2.13
N ILE A 117 -0.87 9.95 -1.58
CA ILE A 117 -1.94 10.61 -2.32
C ILE A 117 -1.90 12.09 -1.94
N THR A 118 -1.73 12.99 -2.92
CA THR A 118 -1.67 14.45 -2.72
C THR A 118 -2.92 15.12 -3.26
N ASN A 119 -3.11 16.40 -2.96
CA ASN A 119 -4.17 17.22 -3.55
C ASN A 119 -4.13 17.20 -5.09
N PHE A 120 -2.93 17.20 -5.69
CA PHE A 120 -2.78 17.12 -7.15
C PHE A 120 -3.39 15.85 -7.73
N HIS A 121 -3.29 14.72 -7.02
CA HIS A 121 -3.92 13.47 -7.43
C HIS A 121 -5.44 13.56 -7.38
N THR A 122 -6.00 14.18 -6.34
CA THR A 122 -7.46 14.33 -6.20
C THR A 122 -8.05 15.40 -7.13
N GLU A 123 -7.22 16.32 -7.65
CA GLU A 123 -7.62 17.30 -8.66
C GLU A 123 -7.79 16.67 -10.05
N VAL A 124 -6.99 15.64 -10.38
CA VAL A 124 -7.02 14.97 -11.70
C VAL A 124 -7.73 13.61 -11.71
N MET A 125 -7.87 12.95 -10.56
CA MET A 125 -8.53 11.67 -10.39
C MET A 125 -9.68 11.76 -9.40
N PHE A 126 -10.78 11.07 -9.68
CA PHE A 126 -11.90 11.03 -8.75
C PHE A 126 -11.53 10.29 -7.45
N LYS A 127 -11.82 10.92 -6.31
CA LYS A 127 -11.58 10.36 -4.97
C LYS A 127 -12.08 8.92 -4.83
N ASN A 128 -13.31 8.65 -5.23
CA ASN A 128 -13.90 7.32 -5.11
C ASN A 128 -13.12 6.27 -5.90
N LYS A 129 -12.54 6.63 -7.06
CA LYS A 129 -11.69 5.73 -7.86
C LYS A 129 -10.34 5.46 -7.20
N LEU A 130 -9.75 6.44 -6.52
CA LEU A 130 -8.54 6.24 -5.72
C LEU A 130 -8.81 5.28 -4.54
N VAL A 131 -9.93 5.47 -3.83
CA VAL A 131 -10.35 4.57 -2.75
C VAL A 131 -10.60 3.16 -3.29
N ASP A 132 -11.35 3.04 -4.39
CA ASP A 132 -11.61 1.75 -5.05
C ASP A 132 -10.30 1.05 -5.44
N PHE A 133 -9.34 1.80 -5.99
CA PHE A 133 -8.04 1.27 -6.35
C PHE A 133 -7.30 0.70 -5.12
N VAL A 134 -7.22 1.43 -4.01
CA VAL A 134 -6.51 0.97 -2.81
C VAL A 134 -7.16 -0.29 -2.24
N ILE A 135 -8.50 -0.35 -2.21
CA ILE A 135 -9.22 -1.53 -1.74
C ILE A 135 -9.02 -2.71 -2.68
N HIS A 136 -9.11 -2.49 -3.99
CA HIS A 136 -8.87 -3.53 -4.99
C HIS A 136 -7.44 -4.07 -4.90
N PHE A 137 -6.45 -3.19 -4.72
CA PHE A 137 -5.07 -3.59 -4.49
C PHE A 137 -4.93 -4.52 -3.27
N MET A 138 -5.61 -4.19 -2.16
CA MET A 138 -5.63 -5.03 -0.95
C MET A 138 -6.34 -6.38 -1.16
N GLU A 139 -7.30 -6.45 -2.07
CA GLU A 139 -8.02 -7.70 -2.39
C GLU A 139 -7.19 -8.63 -3.28
N GLU A 140 -6.45 -8.07 -4.25
CA GLU A 140 -5.72 -8.87 -5.24
C GLU A 140 -4.33 -9.29 -4.76
N ILE A 141 -3.69 -8.53 -3.87
CA ILE A 141 -2.32 -8.82 -3.41
C ILE A 141 -2.18 -10.21 -2.77
N ASP A 142 -3.15 -10.63 -1.96
CA ASP A 142 -3.14 -11.94 -1.32
C ASP A 142 -3.30 -13.08 -2.34
N LYS A 143 -4.09 -12.86 -3.40
CA LYS A 143 -4.28 -13.82 -4.48
C LYS A 143 -3.01 -13.95 -5.31
N GLU A 144 -2.42 -12.82 -5.71
CA GLU A 144 -1.20 -12.77 -6.50
C GLU A 144 -0.04 -13.48 -5.79
N ILE A 145 0.14 -13.23 -4.48
CA ILE A 145 1.17 -13.92 -3.68
C ILE A 145 0.92 -15.43 -3.61
N SER A 146 -0.35 -15.83 -3.44
CA SER A 146 -0.74 -17.24 -3.41
C SER A 146 -0.48 -17.93 -4.76
N GLU A 147 -0.81 -17.26 -5.87
CA GLU A 147 -0.57 -17.75 -7.23
C GLU A 147 0.92 -17.88 -7.53
N MET A 148 1.74 -16.86 -7.17
CA MET A 148 3.19 -16.93 -7.31
C MET A 148 3.79 -18.11 -6.53
N LYS A 149 3.29 -18.38 -5.32
CA LYS A 149 3.75 -19.50 -4.50
C LYS A 149 3.39 -20.85 -5.13
N LEU A 150 2.17 -21.01 -5.65
CA LEU A 150 1.76 -22.21 -6.36
C LEU A 150 2.61 -22.43 -7.62
N ALA A 151 2.86 -21.37 -8.39
CA ALA A 151 3.70 -21.42 -9.58
C ALA A 151 5.15 -21.81 -9.25
N LEU A 152 5.71 -21.28 -8.16
CA LEU A 152 7.05 -21.65 -7.66
C LEU A 152 7.12 -23.14 -7.35
N ASN A 153 6.16 -23.66 -6.57
CA ASN A 153 6.13 -25.08 -6.17
C ASN A 153 5.96 -26.02 -7.36
N ALA A 154 5.10 -25.66 -8.32
CA ALA A 154 4.91 -26.45 -9.54
C ALA A 154 6.21 -26.52 -10.36
N ARG A 155 6.91 -25.40 -10.55
CA ARG A 155 8.19 -25.37 -11.28
C ARG A 155 9.30 -26.13 -10.57
N ALA A 156 9.35 -26.05 -9.24
CA ALA A 156 10.31 -26.81 -8.45
C ALA A 156 10.12 -28.32 -8.63
N ARG A 157 8.87 -28.80 -8.62
CA ARG A 157 8.53 -30.21 -8.86
C ARG A 157 8.97 -30.67 -10.26
N ILE A 158 8.59 -29.93 -11.30
CA ILE A 158 8.97 -30.25 -12.69
C ILE A 158 10.49 -30.32 -12.83
N SER A 159 11.20 -29.37 -12.23
CA SER A 159 12.67 -29.32 -12.28
C SER A 159 13.31 -30.53 -11.59
N ALA A 160 12.76 -30.96 -10.45
CA ALA A 160 13.24 -32.14 -9.72
C ALA A 160 12.95 -33.43 -10.50
N GLU A 161 11.74 -33.60 -11.05
CA GLU A 161 11.37 -34.76 -11.87
C GLU A 161 12.27 -34.88 -13.11
N GLU A 162 12.51 -33.77 -13.82
CA GLU A 162 13.33 -33.76 -15.02
C GLU A 162 14.81 -34.04 -14.73
N PHE A 163 15.31 -33.57 -13.59
CA PHE A 163 16.67 -33.90 -13.14
C PHE A 163 16.82 -35.39 -12.82
N LEU A 164 15.84 -35.99 -12.13
CA LEU A 164 15.89 -37.39 -11.72
C LEU A 164 15.74 -38.37 -12.88
N LYS A 165 15.05 -38.02 -13.98
CA LYS A 165 14.97 -38.87 -15.19
C LYS A 165 16.32 -39.18 -15.84
N ARG A 166 17.36 -38.42 -15.51
CA ARG A 166 18.71 -38.57 -16.08
C ARG A 166 19.62 -39.53 -15.28
N PHE A 167 19.13 -40.05 -14.16
CA PHE A 167 19.78 -41.07 -13.35
C PHE A 167 18.98 -42.38 -13.42
#